data_AF-A0A1F7SLI9-F1
#
_entry.id   AF-A0A1F7SLI9-F1
#
_cell.length_a   1.000
_cell.length_b   1.000
_cell.length_c   1.000
_cell.angle_alpha   90.00
_cell.angle_beta   90.00
_cell.angle_gamma   90.00
#
_symmetry.space_group_name_H-M   'P 1'
#
loop_
_entity.id
_entity.type
_entity.pdbx_description
1 polymer ?
#
loop_
_entity_poly.entity_id
_entity_poly.type
_entity_poly.pdbx_seq_one_letter_code
_entity_poly.pdbx_strand_id
1 'polypeptide(L)'
;MRQVIVLALLILIGVNLYFRFFVSGPLLQAKIYASSPSLGDRYYGTLQLWYLSAQSGDWDTADKLATRLNPVDLEFYRSHHAPAKLKIIQNQLTLKPDKTVEDWLELARVQLNLNKVSAAINSLSTAHLLDPIRNDIEKMYFELKN
;
A
#
# COMPACT_ATOMS: atom_id res chain seq x y z
N MET A 1 25.94 4.20 45.17
CA MET A 1 26.19 3.59 43.83
C MET A 1 25.05 2.67 43.39
N ARG A 2 24.64 1.66 44.19
CA ARG A 2 23.53 0.74 43.86
C ARG A 2 22.18 1.43 43.55
N GLN A 3 21.78 2.42 44.34
CA GLN A 3 20.52 3.15 44.13
C GLN A 3 20.49 3.97 42.82
N VAL A 4 21.64 4.52 42.41
CA VAL A 4 21.76 5.28 41.16
C VAL A 4 21.59 4.35 39.96
N ILE A 5 22.15 3.13 40.03
CA ILE A 5 22.00 2.12 38.98
C ILE A 5 20.54 1.67 38.85
N VAL A 6 19.84 1.45 39.97
CA VAL A 6 18.42 1.05 39.97
C VAL A 6 17.54 2.16 39.38
N LEU A 7 17.78 3.43 39.75
CA LEU A 7 17.05 4.56 39.19
C LEU A 7 17.29 4.70 37.68
N ALA A 8 18.54 4.56 37.23
CA ALA A 8 18.88 4.62 35.80
C ALA A 8 18.17 3.51 35.00
N LEU A 9 18.09 2.29 35.54
CA LEU A 9 17.37 1.18 34.92
C LEU A 9 15.87 1.44 34.84
N LEU A 10 15.25 1.98 35.90
CA LEU A 10 13.83 2.32 35.89
C LEU A 10 13.50 3.41 34.87
N ILE A 11 14.39 4.41 34.72
CA ILE A 11 14.25 5.44 33.68
C ILE A 11 14.36 4.82 32.29
N LEU A 12 15.34 3.94 32.06
CA LEU A 12 15.51 3.24 30.78
C LEU A 12 14.29 2.38 30.44
N ILE A 13 13.72 1.67 31.40
CA ILE A 13 12.48 0.90 31.24
C ILE A 13 11.32 1.85 30.93
N GLY A 14 11.17 2.95 31.67
CA GLY A 14 10.10 3.93 31.46
C GLY A 14 10.16 4.59 30.08
N VAL A 15 11.36 4.98 29.63
CA VAL A 15 11.59 5.52 28.29
C VAL A 15 11.26 4.48 27.22
N ASN A 16 11.70 3.23 27.39
CA ASN A 16 11.39 2.14 26.45
C ASN A 16 9.88 1.90 26.35
N LEU A 17 9.18 1.83 27.48
CA LEU A 17 7.72 1.70 27.52
C LEU A 17 7.03 2.90 26.85
N TYR A 18 7.49 4.12 27.10
CA TYR A 18 6.94 5.32 26.46
C TYR A 18 7.03 5.25 24.93
N PHE A 19 8.21 4.94 24.37
CA PHE A 19 8.38 4.81 22.92
C PHE A 19 7.54 3.67 22.33
N ARG A 20 7.43 2.54 23.06
CA ARG A 20 6.62 1.40 22.63
C ARG A 20 5.13 1.76 22.56
N PHE A 21 4.60 2.45 23.56
CA PHE A 21 3.16 2.74 23.66
C PHE A 21 2.73 4.00 22.92
N PHE A 22 3.57 5.05 22.87
CA PHE A 22 3.13 6.38 22.43
C PHE A 22 3.75 6.85 21.10
N VAL A 23 4.81 6.20 20.60
CA VAL A 23 5.56 6.69 19.41
C VAL A 23 5.70 5.62 18.33
N SER A 24 5.24 4.40 18.55
CA SER A 24 5.46 3.28 17.62
C SER A 24 4.50 3.31 16.43
N GLY A 25 4.83 4.14 15.42
CA GLY A 25 4.15 4.10 14.13
C GLY A 25 4.37 2.75 13.41
N PRO A 26 3.52 2.39 12.42
CA PRO A 26 3.57 1.11 11.71
C PRO A 26 4.97 0.78 11.16
N LEU A 27 5.66 1.78 10.62
CA LEU A 27 7.02 1.64 10.10
C LEU A 27 8.03 1.26 11.18
N LEU A 28 7.97 1.90 12.36
CA LEU A 28 8.90 1.63 13.45
C LEU A 28 8.65 0.23 14.01
N GLN A 29 7.38 -0.17 14.17
CA GLN A 29 7.03 -1.54 14.61
C GLN A 29 7.56 -2.58 13.62
N ALA A 30 7.33 -2.38 12.32
CA ALA A 30 7.81 -3.27 11.28
C ALA A 30 9.35 -3.42 11.30
N LYS A 31 10.09 -2.33 11.52
CA LYS A 31 11.56 -2.36 11.69
C LYS A 31 12.00 -3.12 12.94
N ILE A 32 11.28 -2.97 14.06
CA ILE A 32 11.57 -3.70 15.30
C ILE A 32 11.38 -5.20 15.07
N TYR A 33 10.24 -5.61 14.50
CA TYR A 33 9.98 -7.03 14.18
C TYR A 33 10.98 -7.58 13.18
N ALA A 34 11.32 -6.83 12.12
CA ALA A 34 12.33 -7.23 11.13
C ALA A 34 13.72 -7.43 11.72
N SER A 35 14.01 -6.79 12.85
CA SER A 35 15.28 -6.91 13.58
C SER A 35 15.25 -7.97 14.69
N SER A 36 14.10 -8.64 14.89
CA SER A 36 13.94 -9.68 15.90
C SER A 36 14.85 -10.89 15.62
N PRO A 37 15.42 -11.53 16.66
CA PRO A 37 16.14 -12.79 16.50
C PRO A 37 15.22 -13.93 16.03
N SER A 38 13.93 -13.87 16.37
CA SER A 38 12.92 -14.86 15.94
C SER A 38 12.76 -14.83 14.42
N LEU A 39 12.85 -16.00 13.78
CA LEU A 39 12.65 -16.15 12.34
C LEU A 39 11.25 -15.68 11.91
N GLY A 40 10.22 -16.03 12.68
CA GLY A 40 8.83 -15.66 12.39
C GLY A 40 8.60 -14.16 12.50
N ASP A 41 9.08 -13.53 13.57
CA ASP A 41 8.95 -12.07 13.76
C ASP A 41 9.70 -11.32 12.67
N ARG A 42 10.90 -11.78 12.32
CA ARG A 42 11.70 -11.17 11.26
C ARG A 42 11.00 -11.26 9.92
N TYR A 43 10.42 -12.42 9.61
CA TYR A 43 9.61 -12.61 8.41
C TYR A 43 8.43 -11.64 8.39
N TYR A 44 7.66 -11.62 9.48
CA TYR A 44 6.50 -10.75 9.64
C TYR A 44 6.84 -9.27 9.49
N GLY A 45 7.89 -8.80 10.17
CA GLY A 45 8.35 -7.42 10.06
C GLY A 45 8.85 -7.07 8.65
N THR A 46 9.54 -8.00 7.99
CA THR A 46 9.97 -7.81 6.59
C THR A 46 8.76 -7.71 5.65
N LEU A 47 7.73 -8.52 5.87
CA LEU A 47 6.49 -8.48 5.11
C LEU A 47 5.73 -7.16 5.34
N GLN A 48 5.67 -6.67 6.58
CA GLN A 48 5.08 -5.37 6.88
C GLN A 48 5.83 -4.23 6.19
N LEU A 49 7.17 -4.23 6.23
CA LEU A 49 7.99 -3.24 5.52
C LEU A 49 7.73 -3.29 4.02
N TRP A 50 7.60 -4.49 3.46
CA TRP A 50 7.28 -4.69 2.06
C TRP A 50 5.95 -4.03 1.69
N TYR A 51 4.88 -4.28 2.46
CA TYR A 51 3.57 -3.68 2.23
C TYR A 51 3.61 -2.16 2.35
N LEU A 52 4.30 -1.61 3.36
CA LEU A 52 4.43 -0.17 3.53
C LEU A 52 5.15 0.50 2.34
N SER A 53 6.24 -0.11 1.86
CA SER A 53 6.96 0.36 0.67
C SER A 53 6.11 0.28 -0.60
N ALA A 54 5.39 -0.83 -0.80
CA ALA A 54 4.52 -1.01 -1.96
C ALA A 54 3.33 -0.01 -1.94
N GLN A 55 2.73 0.23 -0.77
CA GLN A 55 1.65 1.20 -0.58
C GLN A 55 2.10 2.64 -0.83
N SER A 56 3.36 2.99 -0.49
CA SER A 56 3.92 4.30 -0.79
C SER A 56 4.42 4.43 -2.24
N GLY A 57 4.27 3.39 -3.07
CA GLY A 57 4.76 3.35 -4.44
C GLY A 57 6.28 3.16 -4.58
N ASP A 58 7.00 2.90 -3.49
CA ASP A 58 8.43 2.59 -3.50
C ASP A 58 8.66 1.11 -3.81
N TRP A 59 8.39 0.75 -5.07
CA TRP A 59 8.52 -0.60 -5.57
C TRP A 59 9.98 -1.08 -5.60
N ASP A 60 10.95 -0.17 -5.68
CA ASP A 60 12.38 -0.51 -5.64
C ASP A 60 12.77 -1.07 -4.26
N THR A 61 12.33 -0.42 -3.18
CA THR A 61 12.52 -0.94 -1.82
C THR A 61 11.70 -2.21 -1.59
N ALA A 62 10.45 -2.25 -2.07
CA ALA A 62 9.62 -3.45 -1.97
C ALA A 62 10.28 -4.65 -2.67
N ASP A 63 10.84 -4.48 -3.86
CA ASP A 63 11.49 -5.56 -4.61
C ASP A 63 12.75 -6.08 -3.91
N LYS A 64 13.53 -5.20 -3.26
CA LYS A 64 14.65 -5.63 -2.42
C LYS A 64 14.19 -6.50 -1.25
N LEU A 65 13.11 -6.10 -0.57
CA LEU A 65 12.55 -6.84 0.56
C LEU A 65 11.93 -8.17 0.12
N ALA A 66 11.34 -8.22 -1.07
CA ALA A 66 10.70 -9.42 -1.63
C ALA A 66 11.65 -10.62 -1.74
N THR A 67 12.96 -10.39 -1.91
CA THR A 67 13.98 -11.45 -1.96
C THR A 67 14.07 -12.30 -0.68
N ARG A 68 13.50 -11.82 0.43
CA ARG A 68 13.50 -12.48 1.75
C ARG A 68 12.13 -13.04 2.14
N LEU A 69 11.15 -12.97 1.24
CA LEU A 69 9.75 -13.32 1.49
C LEU A 69 9.32 -14.47 0.59
N ASN A 70 8.27 -15.19 0.99
CA ASN A 70 7.65 -16.19 0.13
C ASN A 70 6.88 -15.46 -1.00
N PRO A 71 7.16 -15.73 -2.28
CA PRO A 71 6.47 -15.08 -3.40
C PRO A 71 4.93 -15.23 -3.34
N VAL A 72 4.42 -16.34 -2.81
CA VAL A 72 2.98 -16.60 -2.68
C VAL A 72 2.30 -15.56 -1.79
N ASP A 73 2.97 -15.12 -0.72
CA ASP A 73 2.42 -14.12 0.21
C ASP A 73 2.33 -12.71 -0.41
N LEU A 74 3.05 -12.49 -1.52
CA LEU A 74 3.11 -11.22 -2.22
C LEU A 74 2.25 -11.19 -3.49
N GLU A 75 1.90 -12.36 -4.02
CA GLU A 75 1.35 -12.52 -5.37
C GLU A 75 0.04 -11.76 -5.56
N PHE A 76 -0.87 -11.88 -4.59
CA PHE A 76 -2.16 -11.19 -4.64
C PHE A 76 -1.97 -9.67 -4.71
N TYR A 77 -1.12 -9.10 -3.84
CA TYR A 77 -0.92 -7.66 -3.81
C TYR A 77 -0.16 -7.17 -5.06
N ARG A 78 0.88 -7.89 -5.49
CA ARG A 78 1.64 -7.55 -6.70
C ARG A 78 0.78 -7.58 -7.95
N SER A 79 -0.12 -8.55 -8.09
CA SER A 79 -0.98 -8.64 -9.28
C SER A 79 -1.96 -7.47 -9.40
N HIS A 80 -2.35 -6.84 -8.29
CA HIS A 80 -3.30 -5.73 -8.26
C HIS A 80 -2.68 -4.34 -8.13
N HIS A 81 -1.42 -4.22 -7.69
CA HIS A 81 -0.81 -2.93 -7.38
C HIS A 81 0.54 -2.69 -8.07
N ALA A 82 1.25 -3.74 -8.54
CA ALA A 82 2.56 -3.54 -9.15
C ALA A 82 2.44 -2.79 -10.49
N PRO A 83 3.24 -1.75 -10.76
CA PRO A 83 3.12 -0.92 -11.95
C PRO A 83 3.18 -1.71 -13.27
N ALA A 84 4.02 -2.75 -13.33
CA ALA A 84 4.13 -3.61 -14.51
C ALA A 84 2.83 -4.38 -14.79
N LYS A 85 2.18 -4.91 -13.74
CA LYS A 85 0.91 -5.64 -13.86
C LYS A 85 -0.23 -4.69 -14.19
N LEU A 86 -0.28 -3.54 -13.52
CA LEU A 86 -1.24 -2.47 -13.82
C LEU A 86 -1.15 -1.98 -15.27
N LYS A 87 0.05 -1.85 -15.84
CA LYS A 87 0.22 -1.50 -17.26
C LYS A 87 -0.36 -2.55 -18.20
N ILE A 88 -0.22 -3.84 -17.87
CA ILE A 88 -0.82 -4.93 -18.66
C ILE A 88 -2.35 -4.82 -18.61
N ILE A 89 -2.92 -4.69 -17.42
CA ILE A 89 -4.38 -4.54 -17.23
C ILE A 89 -4.89 -3.29 -17.96
N GLN A 90 -4.18 -2.16 -17.83
CA GLN A 90 -4.49 -0.94 -18.56
C GLN A 90 -4.56 -1.16 -20.06
N ASN A 91 -3.55 -1.83 -20.64
CA ASN A 91 -3.51 -2.08 -22.08
C ASN A 91 -4.66 -2.99 -22.52
N GLN A 92 -4.93 -4.05 -21.75
CA GLN A 92 -6.04 -4.98 -22.02
C GLN A 92 -7.39 -4.26 -22.01
N LEU A 93 -7.67 -3.49 -20.95
CA LEU A 93 -8.90 -2.71 -20.84
C LEU A 93 -8.99 -1.69 -21.97
N THR A 94 -7.92 -0.94 -22.24
CA THR A 94 -7.90 0.09 -23.29
C THR A 94 -8.25 -0.49 -24.67
N LEU A 95 -7.75 -1.69 -25.00
CA LEU A 95 -7.98 -2.35 -26.29
C LEU A 95 -9.30 -3.14 -26.35
N LYS A 96 -9.97 -3.38 -25.21
CA LYS A 96 -11.23 -4.12 -25.15
C LYS A 96 -12.33 -3.39 -25.95
N PRO A 97 -12.98 -4.03 -26.95
CA PRO A 97 -14.17 -3.46 -27.59
C PRO A 97 -15.35 -3.48 -26.61
N ASP A 98 -16.32 -2.58 -26.80
CA ASP A 98 -17.60 -2.57 -26.06
C ASP A 98 -17.45 -2.64 -24.53
N LYS A 99 -16.61 -1.77 -23.96
CA LYS A 99 -16.37 -1.68 -22.51
C LYS A 99 -17.67 -1.40 -21.75
N THR A 100 -17.92 -2.19 -20.70
CA THR A 100 -19.01 -1.94 -19.74
C THR A 100 -18.65 -0.80 -18.78
N VAL A 101 -19.61 -0.36 -17.98
CA VAL A 101 -19.37 0.61 -16.90
C VAL A 101 -18.27 0.10 -15.97
N GLU A 102 -18.30 -1.17 -15.59
CA GLU A 102 -17.31 -1.82 -14.73
C GLU A 102 -15.90 -1.79 -15.34
N ASP A 103 -15.78 -2.02 -16.65
CA ASP A 103 -14.49 -1.94 -17.35
C ASP A 103 -13.91 -0.52 -17.29
N TRP A 104 -14.75 0.51 -17.44
CA TRP A 104 -14.33 1.90 -17.34
C TRP A 104 -13.92 2.29 -15.92
N LEU A 105 -14.65 1.80 -14.91
CA LEU A 105 -14.30 2.01 -13.50
C LEU A 105 -12.98 1.31 -13.15
N GLU A 106 -12.79 0.09 -13.64
CA GLU A 106 -11.52 -0.61 -13.43
C GLU A 106 -10.36 0.10 -14.14
N LEU A 107 -10.56 0.59 -15.37
CA LEU A 107 -9.56 1.35 -16.10
C LEU A 107 -9.18 2.64 -15.35
N ALA A 108 -10.18 3.36 -14.82
CA ALA A 108 -9.95 4.54 -13.99
C ALA A 108 -9.11 4.21 -12.75
N ARG A 109 -9.49 3.15 -12.00
CA ARG A 109 -8.74 2.68 -10.83
C ARG A 109 -7.28 2.35 -11.17
N VAL A 110 -7.05 1.63 -12.26
CA VAL A 110 -5.70 1.28 -12.73
C VAL A 110 -4.91 2.54 -13.11
N GLN A 111 -5.55 3.51 -13.77
CA GLN A 111 -4.93 4.78 -14.14
C GLN A 111 -4.54 5.61 -12.90
N LEU A 112 -5.38 5.64 -11.86
CA LEU A 112 -5.06 6.30 -10.59
C LEU A 112 -3.83 5.65 -9.92
N ASN A 113 -3.80 4.32 -9.84
CA ASN A 113 -2.65 3.60 -9.27
C ASN A 113 -1.36 3.80 -10.08
N LEU A 114 -1.46 4.22 -11.34
CA LEU A 114 -0.33 4.57 -12.22
C LEU A 114 -0.04 6.08 -12.24
N ASN A 115 -0.64 6.87 -11.34
CA ASN A 115 -0.55 8.34 -11.28
C ASN A 115 -0.97 9.05 -12.59
N LYS A 116 -1.86 8.44 -13.38
CA LYS A 116 -2.42 9.00 -14.62
C LYS A 116 -3.78 9.64 -14.36
N VAL A 117 -3.81 10.66 -13.50
CA VAL A 117 -5.06 11.27 -12.97
C VAL A 117 -5.97 11.79 -14.08
N SER A 118 -5.44 12.52 -15.06
CA SER A 118 -6.24 13.04 -16.17
C SER A 118 -6.93 11.94 -16.99
N ALA A 119 -6.23 10.83 -17.23
CA ALA A 119 -6.79 9.68 -17.93
C ALA A 119 -7.87 8.99 -17.08
N ALA A 120 -7.66 8.90 -15.76
CA ALA A 120 -8.65 8.36 -14.84
C ALA A 120 -9.95 9.18 -14.83
N ILE A 121 -9.85 10.51 -14.80
CA ILE A 121 -11.01 11.41 -14.87
C ILE A 121 -11.81 11.17 -16.16
N ASN A 122 -11.13 11.02 -17.30
CA ASN A 122 -11.81 10.74 -18.58
C ASN A 122 -12.53 9.39 -18.56
N SER A 123 -11.90 8.36 -18.00
CA SER A 123 -12.52 7.03 -17.84
C SER A 123 -13.75 7.08 -16.91
N LEU A 124 -13.66 7.78 -15.77
CA LEU A 124 -14.79 7.99 -14.86
C LEU A 124 -15.93 8.78 -15.52
N SER A 125 -15.61 9.83 -16.26
CA SER A 125 -16.62 10.58 -17.01
C SER A 125 -17.35 9.69 -18.00
N THR A 126 -16.64 8.78 -18.68
CA THR A 126 -17.24 7.84 -19.62
C THR A 126 -18.13 6.83 -18.90
N ALA A 127 -17.68 6.30 -17.75
CA ALA A 127 -18.49 5.42 -16.91
C ALA A 127 -19.80 6.10 -16.45
N HIS A 128 -19.71 7.37 -16.00
CA HIS A 128 -20.86 8.15 -15.56
C HIS A 128 -21.83 8.46 -16.71
N LEU A 129 -21.34 8.71 -17.93
CA LEU A 129 -22.21 8.89 -19.10
C LEU A 129 -22.99 7.61 -19.45
N LEU A 130 -22.41 6.45 -19.21
CA LEU A 130 -23.07 5.16 -19.45
C LEU A 130 -24.07 4.80 -18.34
N ASP A 131 -23.81 5.18 -17.09
CA ASP A 131 -24.71 4.99 -15.96
C ASP A 131 -24.74 6.24 -15.04
N PRO A 132 -25.60 7.23 -15.36
CA PRO A 132 -25.63 8.50 -14.64
C PRO A 132 -26.34 8.41 -13.27
N ILE A 133 -27.06 7.32 -12.99
CA ILE A 133 -27.89 7.17 -11.78
C ILE A 133 -27.03 6.67 -10.60
N ARG A 134 -25.89 6.04 -10.90
CA ARG A 134 -24.96 5.51 -9.91
C ARG A 134 -24.18 6.60 -9.17
N ASN A 135 -24.62 6.85 -7.93
CA ASN A 135 -24.04 7.83 -7.02
C ASN A 135 -22.57 7.56 -6.65
N ASP A 136 -22.12 6.30 -6.64
CA ASP A 136 -20.72 5.96 -6.38
C ASP A 136 -19.79 6.51 -7.46
N ILE A 137 -20.19 6.43 -8.73
CA ILE A 137 -19.42 6.95 -9.88
C ILE A 137 -19.40 8.48 -9.85
N GLU A 138 -20.55 9.09 -9.56
CA GLU A 138 -20.70 10.54 -9.45
C GLU A 138 -19.75 11.12 -8.40
N LYS A 139 -19.75 10.56 -7.18
CA LYS A 139 -18.86 10.95 -6.10
C LYS A 139 -17.40 10.86 -6.51
N MET A 140 -16.96 9.71 -7.04
CA MET A 140 -15.58 9.52 -7.48
C MET A 140 -15.18 10.55 -8.55
N TYR A 141 -16.04 10.81 -9.53
CA TYR A 141 -15.76 11.75 -10.62
C TYR A 141 -15.59 13.18 -10.11
N PHE A 142 -16.49 13.67 -9.24
CA PHE A 142 -16.40 15.03 -8.72
C PHE A 142 -15.29 15.20 -7.68
N GLU A 143 -15.01 14.19 -6.85
CA GLU A 143 -13.89 14.23 -5.89
C GLU A 143 -12.54 14.32 -6.59
N LEU A 144 -12.36 13.65 -7.73
CA LEU A 144 -11.10 13.66 -8.49
C LEU A 144 -10.91 14.90 -9.36
N LYS A 145 -11.99 15.62 -9.66
CA LYS A 145 -11.96 16.81 -10.53
C LYS A 145 -11.70 18.11 -9.77
N ASN A 146 -12.05 18.14 -8.48
CA ASN A 146 -11.87 19.28 -7.58
C ASN A 146 -10.50 19.25 -6.90
#